data_AF-A0A017RUS5-F1
#
_entry.id   AF-A0A017RUS5-F1
#
_cell.length_a   1.000
_cell.length_b   1.000
_cell.length_c   1.000
_cell.angle_alpha   90.00
_cell.angle_beta   90.00
_cell.angle_gamma   90.00
#
_symmetry.space_group_name_H-M   'P 1'
#
loop_
_entity.id
_entity.type
_entity.pdbx_description
1 polymer ?
#
loop_
_entity_poly.entity_id
_entity_poly.type
_entity_poly.pdbx_seq_one_letter_code
_entity_poly.pdbx_strand_id
1 'polypeptide(L)'
;MDKNFQFVLDSIERKIKNSQINGNKKDKYLKEIKSIKENYRDLNISDDKIELLNSIVKKGKEVQKSIDDKEYEKIEYYFRFCNAALYDFRGEIKYLNRYAKSFILTCILFLALSPMYFSWVLPILFIVPIYMGLKGLRNRNYNGFIMTMAVIPMGFVTSIMWIKNGILASKDFEGYIKAISNGINYEFTKNITIAFIILGVILFFSTTYSVIIGIKHRKMFV
;
A
#
# COMPACT_ATOMS: atom_id res chain seq x y z
N MET A 1 -26.69 12.66 0.51
CA MET A 1 -25.61 13.27 -0.30
C MET A 1 -25.81 14.76 -0.45
N ASP A 2 -24.74 15.55 -0.35
CA ASP A 2 -24.78 17.00 -0.57
C ASP A 2 -25.13 17.37 -2.03
N LYS A 3 -26.01 18.36 -2.21
CA LYS A 3 -26.54 18.77 -3.52
C LYS A 3 -25.47 19.37 -4.43
N ASN A 4 -24.50 20.10 -3.88
CA ASN A 4 -23.43 20.71 -4.66
C ASN A 4 -22.45 19.66 -5.17
N PHE A 5 -22.09 18.69 -4.32
CA PHE A 5 -21.24 17.58 -4.73
C PHE A 5 -21.90 16.71 -5.81
N GLN A 6 -23.21 16.44 -5.67
CA GLN A 6 -23.98 15.73 -6.69
C GLN A 6 -23.93 16.43 -8.04
N PHE A 7 -24.21 17.74 -8.04
CA PHE A 7 -24.18 18.55 -9.25
C PHE A 7 -22.80 18.54 -9.93
N VAL A 8 -21.72 18.62 -9.15
CA VAL A 8 -20.35 18.56 -9.68
C VAL A 8 -20.07 17.23 -10.36
N LEU A 9 -20.44 16.11 -9.75
CA LEU A 9 -20.26 14.78 -10.34
C LEU A 9 -21.13 14.58 -11.59
N ASP A 10 -22.38 15.04 -11.60
CA ASP A 10 -23.27 14.97 -12.77
C ASP A 10 -22.72 15.79 -13.94
N SER A 11 -22.12 16.94 -13.66
CA SER A 11 -21.48 17.76 -14.68
C SER A 11 -20.21 17.11 -15.23
N ILE A 12 -19.36 16.52 -14.37
CA ILE A 12 -18.17 15.76 -14.79
C ILE A 12 -18.60 14.57 -15.67
N GLU A 13 -19.65 13.84 -15.28
CA GLU A 13 -20.17 12.71 -16.05
C GLU A 13 -20.61 13.13 -17.46
N ARG A 14 -21.36 14.23 -17.58
CA ARG A 14 -21.78 14.78 -18.88
C ARG A 14 -20.59 15.19 -19.75
N LYS A 15 -19.61 15.88 -19.19
CA LYS A 15 -18.41 16.30 -19.93
C LYS A 15 -17.60 15.09 -20.43
N ILE A 16 -17.44 14.05 -19.60
CA ILE A 16 -16.77 12.83 -20.01
C ILE A 16 -17.53 12.13 -21.14
N LYS A 17 -18.87 12.04 -21.06
CA LYS A 17 -19.71 11.48 -22.14
C LYS A 17 -19.56 12.22 -23.47
N ASN A 18 -19.32 13.52 -23.44
CA ASN A 18 -19.17 14.33 -24.67
C ASN A 18 -17.70 14.49 -25.14
N SER A 19 -16.73 14.08 -24.32
CA SER A 19 -15.31 14.17 -24.66
C SER A 19 -14.85 13.09 -25.66
N GLN A 20 -13.74 13.37 -26.36
CA GLN A 20 -13.06 12.45 -27.28
C GLN A 20 -12.13 11.43 -26.56
N ILE A 21 -12.42 11.11 -25.30
CA ILE A 21 -11.69 10.06 -24.58
C ILE A 21 -11.95 8.71 -25.24
N ASN A 22 -10.90 7.89 -25.36
CA ASN A 22 -10.99 6.50 -25.82
C ASN A 22 -12.08 5.73 -25.05
N GLY A 23 -12.92 4.95 -25.76
CA GLY A 23 -14.04 4.19 -25.21
C GLY A 23 -13.71 3.42 -23.93
N ASN A 24 -12.60 2.66 -23.92
CA ASN A 24 -12.20 1.90 -22.73
C ASN A 24 -11.92 2.77 -21.49
N LYS A 25 -11.26 3.93 -21.67
CA LYS A 25 -10.98 4.87 -20.57
C LYS A 25 -12.26 5.60 -20.12
N LYS A 26 -13.12 5.94 -21.08
CA LYS A 26 -14.40 6.59 -20.84
C LYS A 26 -15.31 5.72 -19.98
N ASP A 27 -15.43 4.44 -20.32
CA ASP A 27 -16.22 3.48 -19.55
C ASP A 27 -15.68 3.27 -18.14
N LYS A 28 -14.35 3.22 -17.98
CA LYS A 28 -13.69 3.18 -16.67
C LYS A 28 -14.09 4.38 -15.81
N TYR A 29 -14.04 5.59 -16.36
CA TYR A 29 -14.38 6.81 -15.61
C TYR A 29 -15.86 6.87 -15.24
N LEU A 30 -16.76 6.50 -16.15
CA LEU A 30 -18.20 6.47 -15.86
C LEU A 30 -18.55 5.46 -14.77
N LYS A 31 -17.91 4.28 -14.78
CA LYS A 31 -18.05 3.28 -13.70
C LYS A 31 -17.54 3.82 -12.36
N GLU A 32 -16.40 4.51 -12.35
CA GLU A 32 -15.84 5.09 -11.12
C GLU A 32 -16.76 6.19 -10.55
N ILE A 33 -17.31 7.07 -11.40
CA ILE A 33 -18.27 8.11 -10.98
C ILE A 33 -19.51 7.48 -10.34
N LYS A 34 -20.08 6.44 -10.98
CA LYS A 34 -21.24 5.74 -10.44
C LYS A 34 -20.94 5.15 -9.06
N SER A 35 -19.78 4.50 -8.91
CA SER A 35 -19.34 3.95 -7.62
C SER A 35 -19.15 5.04 -6.56
N ILE A 36 -18.61 6.20 -6.92
CA ILE A 36 -18.48 7.34 -5.99
C ILE A 36 -19.87 7.82 -5.56
N LYS A 37 -20.80 8.06 -6.49
CA LYS A 37 -22.17 8.49 -6.16
C LYS A 37 -22.87 7.53 -5.20
N GLU A 38 -22.75 6.23 -5.44
CA GLU A 38 -23.32 5.19 -4.56
C GLU A 38 -22.69 5.24 -3.15
N ASN A 39 -21.36 5.32 -3.07
CA ASN A 39 -20.66 5.35 -1.78
C ASN A 39 -20.93 6.62 -0.93
N TYR A 40 -21.31 7.72 -1.58
CA TYR A 40 -21.64 9.01 -0.95
C TYR A 40 -23.14 9.23 -0.70
N ARG A 41 -24.01 8.35 -1.21
CA ARG A 41 -25.46 8.49 -1.12
C ARG A 41 -25.93 8.53 0.34
N ASP A 42 -25.48 7.55 1.10
CA ASP A 42 -25.91 7.26 2.48
C ASP A 42 -24.87 7.70 3.53
N LEU A 43 -23.91 8.53 3.13
CA LEU A 43 -22.90 9.05 4.04
C LEU A 43 -23.51 10.11 4.95
N ASN A 44 -23.49 9.84 6.26
CA ASN A 44 -23.79 10.83 7.28
C ASN A 44 -22.51 11.62 7.56
N ILE A 45 -22.43 12.85 7.03
CA ILE A 45 -21.26 13.71 7.14
C ILE A 45 -21.43 14.52 8.42
N SER A 46 -20.55 14.29 9.38
CA SER A 46 -20.48 15.07 10.60
C SER A 46 -19.98 16.49 10.33
N ASP A 47 -20.44 17.47 11.12
CA ASP A 47 -20.18 18.90 10.88
C ASP A 47 -18.69 19.25 10.87
N ASP A 48 -17.86 18.50 11.60
CA ASP A 48 -16.39 18.62 11.63
C ASP A 48 -15.71 18.29 10.29
N LYS A 49 -16.42 17.69 9.33
CA LYS A 49 -15.87 17.29 8.02
C LYS A 49 -16.44 18.08 6.84
N ILE A 50 -17.16 19.16 7.10
CA ILE A 50 -17.72 20.04 6.04
C ILE A 50 -16.60 20.67 5.19
N GLU A 51 -15.47 21.05 5.78
CA GLU A 51 -14.32 21.60 5.04
C GLU A 51 -13.74 20.62 4.02
N LEU A 52 -13.68 19.33 4.37
CA LEU A 52 -13.23 18.27 3.48
C LEU A 52 -14.21 18.14 2.30
N LEU A 53 -15.51 18.17 2.57
CA LEU A 53 -16.55 18.15 1.52
C LEU A 53 -16.43 19.37 0.58
N ASN A 54 -16.24 20.57 1.13
CA ASN A 54 -16.03 21.78 0.34
C ASN A 54 -14.78 21.69 -0.54
N SER A 55 -13.71 21.09 -0.02
CA SER A 55 -12.48 20.83 -0.78
C SER A 55 -12.70 19.86 -1.95
N ILE A 56 -13.53 18.83 -1.76
CA ILE A 56 -13.94 17.90 -2.84
C ILE A 56 -14.73 18.66 -3.92
N VAL A 57 -15.68 19.50 -3.54
CA VAL A 57 -16.48 20.29 -4.48
C VAL A 57 -15.57 21.25 -5.27
N LYS A 58 -14.65 21.94 -4.60
CA LYS A 58 -13.68 22.86 -5.23
C LYS A 58 -12.81 22.14 -6.25
N LYS A 59 -12.18 21.03 -5.87
CA LYS A 59 -11.35 20.22 -6.79
C LYS A 59 -12.16 19.68 -7.96
N GLY A 60 -13.42 19.29 -7.74
CA GLY A 60 -14.27 18.82 -8.82
C GLY A 60 -14.60 19.90 -9.85
N LYS A 61 -14.78 21.16 -9.41
CA LYS A 61 -14.94 22.31 -10.32
C LYS A 61 -13.66 22.59 -11.12
N GLU A 62 -12.49 22.41 -10.53
CA GLU A 62 -11.21 22.53 -11.25
C GLU A 62 -11.07 21.45 -12.34
N VAL A 63 -11.42 20.21 -12.01
CA VAL A 63 -11.39 19.08 -12.96
C VAL A 63 -12.33 19.29 -14.14
N GLN A 64 -13.49 19.92 -13.91
CA GLN A 64 -14.40 20.26 -15.01
C GLN A 64 -13.73 21.13 -16.07
N LYS A 65 -12.83 22.05 -15.69
CA LYS A 65 -12.08 22.88 -16.64
C LYS A 65 -11.01 22.04 -17.35
N SER A 66 -10.26 21.24 -16.59
CA SER A 66 -9.21 20.36 -17.13
C SER A 66 -9.70 19.30 -18.13
N ILE A 67 -10.97 18.91 -18.08
CA ILE A 67 -11.56 18.03 -19.12
C ILE A 67 -11.59 18.73 -20.48
N ASP A 68 -11.89 20.03 -20.50
CA ASP A 68 -11.93 20.82 -21.74
C ASP A 68 -10.51 20.95 -22.31
N ASP A 69 -9.51 21.06 -21.43
CA ASP A 69 -8.07 21.13 -21.75
C ASP A 69 -7.44 19.76 -22.07
N LYS A 70 -8.23 18.67 -22.08
CA LYS A 70 -7.78 17.28 -22.31
C LYS A 70 -6.76 16.74 -21.29
N GLU A 71 -6.70 17.32 -20.10
CA GLU A 71 -5.79 16.90 -19.01
C GLU A 71 -6.40 15.76 -18.17
N TYR A 72 -6.53 14.58 -18.77
CA TYR A 72 -7.26 13.45 -18.17
C TYR A 72 -6.64 12.89 -16.88
N GLU A 73 -5.37 13.18 -16.58
CA GLU A 73 -4.69 12.76 -15.34
C GLU A 73 -5.32 13.40 -14.10
N LYS A 74 -5.81 14.65 -14.22
CA LYS A 74 -6.50 15.36 -13.13
C LYS A 74 -7.82 14.71 -12.76
N ILE A 75 -8.47 14.02 -13.71
CA ILE A 75 -9.69 13.23 -13.44
C ILE A 75 -9.36 12.03 -12.55
N GLU A 76 -8.30 11.29 -12.87
CA GLU A 76 -7.89 10.14 -12.06
C GLU A 76 -7.46 10.57 -10.65
N TYR A 77 -6.70 11.65 -10.54
CA TYR A 77 -6.33 12.25 -9.26
C TYR A 77 -7.57 12.64 -8.45
N TYR A 78 -8.57 13.26 -9.08
CA TYR A 78 -9.82 13.61 -8.42
C TYR A 78 -10.59 12.40 -7.91
N PHE A 79 -10.68 11.33 -8.70
CA PHE A 79 -11.32 10.10 -8.24
C PHE A 79 -10.57 9.47 -7.07
N ARG A 80 -9.23 9.47 -7.07
CA ARG A 80 -8.45 9.02 -5.91
C ARG A 80 -8.72 9.88 -4.69
N PHE A 81 -8.76 11.20 -4.85
CA PHE A 81 -9.09 12.13 -3.77
C PHE A 81 -10.49 11.87 -3.18
N CYS A 82 -11.51 11.67 -4.03
CA CYS A 82 -12.87 11.34 -3.59
C CYS A 82 -12.92 10.00 -2.84
N ASN A 83 -12.24 8.98 -3.35
CA ASN A 83 -12.16 7.67 -2.70
C ASN A 83 -11.39 7.75 -1.37
N ALA A 84 -10.31 8.52 -1.31
CA ALA A 84 -9.52 8.72 -0.09
C ALA A 84 -10.33 9.44 0.99
N ALA A 85 -11.11 10.44 0.62
CA ALA A 85 -11.98 11.16 1.56
C ALA A 85 -13.10 10.28 2.15
N LEU A 86 -13.57 9.24 1.43
CA LEU A 86 -14.52 8.26 1.99
C LEU A 86 -13.99 7.60 3.27
N TYR A 87 -12.69 7.31 3.32
CA TYR A 87 -12.06 6.71 4.49
C TYR A 87 -12.01 7.67 5.68
N ASP A 88 -11.86 8.96 5.41
CA ASP A 88 -11.91 10.01 6.42
C ASP A 88 -13.33 10.18 6.95
N PHE A 89 -14.34 10.22 6.07
CA PHE A 89 -15.75 10.29 6.48
C PHE A 89 -16.16 9.08 7.33
N ARG A 90 -15.77 7.86 6.93
CA ARG A 90 -16.11 6.60 7.64
C ARG A 90 -15.25 6.32 8.88
N GLY A 91 -14.23 7.13 9.18
CA GLY A 91 -13.34 6.90 10.33
C GLY A 91 -12.46 5.64 10.17
N GLU A 92 -12.18 5.25 8.93
CA GLU A 92 -11.46 4.03 8.59
C GLU A 92 -9.93 4.23 8.48
N ILE A 93 -9.42 5.40 8.86
CA ILE A 93 -7.99 5.75 8.88
C ILE A 93 -7.17 4.77 9.74
N LYS A 94 -7.80 4.09 10.72
CA LYS A 94 -7.17 3.04 11.54
C LYS A 94 -6.48 1.94 10.70
N TYR A 95 -7.00 1.63 9.52
CA TYR A 95 -6.43 0.64 8.63
C TYR A 95 -5.12 1.12 7.98
N LEU A 96 -4.95 2.42 7.74
CA LEU A 96 -3.68 3.00 7.30
C LEU A 96 -2.59 2.77 8.34
N ASN A 97 -2.90 2.98 9.63
CA ASN A 97 -1.95 2.75 10.72
C ASN A 97 -1.60 1.26 10.85
N ARG A 98 -2.59 0.35 10.72
CA ARG A 98 -2.34 -1.09 10.69
C ARG A 98 -1.42 -1.50 9.54
N TYR A 99 -1.66 -0.96 8.35
CA TYR A 99 -0.80 -1.18 7.18
C TYR A 99 0.61 -0.66 7.39
N ALA A 100 0.75 0.56 7.92
CA ALA A 100 2.06 1.16 8.17
C ALA A 100 2.87 0.34 9.18
N LYS A 101 2.25 -0.10 10.27
CA LYS A 101 2.91 -0.94 11.29
C LYS A 101 3.35 -2.28 10.72
N SER A 102 2.50 -2.95 9.94
CA SER A 102 2.87 -4.24 9.34
C SER A 102 3.97 -4.09 8.29
N PHE A 103 3.92 -3.02 7.49
CA PHE A 103 4.94 -2.72 6.50
C PHE A 103 6.29 -2.41 7.17
N ILE A 104 6.30 -1.59 8.23
CA ILE A 104 7.52 -1.32 9.02
C ILE A 104 8.13 -2.61 9.57
N LEU A 105 7.30 -3.49 10.14
CA LEU A 105 7.76 -4.79 10.64
C LEU A 105 8.38 -5.62 9.50
N THR A 106 7.71 -5.69 8.35
CA THR A 106 8.26 -6.35 7.15
C THR A 106 9.60 -5.76 6.73
N CYS A 107 9.75 -4.43 6.72
CA CYS A 107 11.01 -3.78 6.36
C CYS A 107 12.14 -4.11 7.35
N ILE A 108 11.87 -4.03 8.66
CA ILE A 108 12.87 -4.35 9.70
C ILE A 108 13.35 -5.79 9.54
N LEU A 109 12.40 -6.73 9.42
CA LEU A 109 12.72 -8.14 9.28
C LEU A 109 13.43 -8.44 7.95
N PHE A 110 13.00 -7.82 6.85
CA PHE A 110 13.68 -7.94 5.56
C PHE A 110 15.15 -7.47 5.67
N LEU A 111 15.38 -6.26 6.19
CA LEU A 111 16.73 -5.70 6.32
C LEU A 111 17.63 -6.54 7.22
N ALA A 112 17.08 -7.11 8.30
CA ALA A 112 17.82 -7.97 9.22
C ALA A 112 18.14 -9.35 8.63
N LEU A 113 17.20 -9.94 7.88
CA LEU A 113 17.26 -11.34 7.44
C LEU A 113 17.83 -11.55 6.03
N SER A 114 17.75 -10.55 5.15
CA SER A 114 18.23 -10.67 3.76
C SER A 114 19.74 -10.82 3.58
N PRO A 115 20.63 -10.19 4.40
CA PRO A 115 22.07 -10.23 4.15
C PRO A 115 22.65 -11.66 4.07
N MET A 116 22.11 -12.59 4.86
CA MET A 116 22.61 -13.96 4.92
C MET A 116 22.48 -14.73 3.61
N TYR A 117 21.47 -14.42 2.79
CA TYR A 117 21.22 -15.14 1.53
C TYR A 117 21.50 -14.31 0.28
N PHE A 118 21.47 -12.99 0.38
CA PHE A 118 21.52 -12.09 -0.78
C PHE A 118 22.65 -11.06 -0.71
N SER A 119 23.58 -11.22 0.24
CA SER A 119 24.61 -10.22 0.56
C SER A 119 24.03 -8.91 1.11
N TRP A 120 24.89 -8.07 1.66
CA TRP A 120 24.53 -6.76 2.21
C TRP A 120 24.10 -5.75 1.14
N VAL A 121 24.45 -5.98 -0.13
CA VAL A 121 24.12 -5.07 -1.24
C VAL A 121 22.60 -4.93 -1.43
N LEU A 122 21.86 -6.04 -1.35
CA LEU A 122 20.41 -6.05 -1.57
C LEU A 122 19.64 -5.18 -0.54
N PRO A 123 19.78 -5.36 0.79
CA PRO A 123 19.08 -4.54 1.76
C PRO A 123 19.45 -3.06 1.64
N ILE A 124 20.72 -2.74 1.34
CA ILE A 124 21.17 -1.36 1.12
C ILE A 124 20.44 -0.72 -0.06
N LEU A 125 20.33 -1.42 -1.19
CA LEU A 125 19.61 -0.94 -2.37
C LEU A 125 18.13 -0.64 -2.05
N PHE A 126 17.52 -1.43 -1.17
CA PHE A 126 16.13 -1.28 -0.78
C PHE A 126 15.87 -0.20 0.28
N ILE A 127 16.90 0.44 0.84
CA ILE A 127 16.72 1.56 1.79
C ILE A 127 15.94 2.71 1.14
N VAL A 128 16.26 3.06 -0.11
CA VAL A 128 15.60 4.15 -0.86
C VAL A 128 14.10 3.89 -1.06
N PRO A 129 13.66 2.76 -1.66
CA PRO A 129 12.23 2.48 -1.81
C PRO A 129 11.52 2.29 -0.47
N ILE A 130 12.17 1.74 0.57
CA ILE A 130 11.59 1.67 1.92
C ILE A 130 11.32 3.07 2.46
N TYR A 131 12.30 3.97 2.39
CA TYR A 131 12.15 5.35 2.87
C TYR A 131 11.05 6.09 2.11
N MET A 132 11.04 6.01 0.78
CA MET A 132 9.99 6.61 -0.05
C MET A 132 8.61 6.02 0.27
N GLY A 133 8.53 4.70 0.49
CA GLY A 133 7.32 4.02 0.92
C GLY A 133 6.79 4.57 2.24
N LEU A 134 7.62 4.58 3.29
CA LEU A 134 7.25 5.10 4.61
C LEU A 134 6.82 6.57 4.57
N LYS A 135 7.57 7.42 3.86
CA LYS A 135 7.23 8.83 3.68
C LYS A 135 5.87 8.99 2.98
N GLY A 136 5.59 8.19 1.96
CA GLY A 136 4.32 8.27 1.26
C GLY A 136 3.15 7.62 2.01
N LEU A 137 3.38 6.63 2.88
CA LEU A 137 2.36 6.16 3.81
C LEU A 137 1.91 7.26 4.76
N ARG A 138 2.87 8.00 5.33
CA ARG A 138 2.59 9.13 6.22
C ARG A 138 1.78 10.22 5.52
N ASN A 139 2.10 10.50 4.26
CA ASN A 139 1.46 11.55 3.48
C ASN A 139 0.25 11.06 2.66
N ARG A 140 -0.13 9.77 2.76
CA ARG A 140 -1.16 9.11 1.94
C ARG A 140 -0.97 9.30 0.43
N ASN A 141 0.28 9.30 -0.03
CA ASN A 141 0.64 9.46 -1.44
C ASN A 141 0.64 8.09 -2.16
N TYR A 142 -0.05 8.02 -3.30
CA TYR A 142 -0.13 6.83 -4.14
C TYR A 142 1.25 6.34 -4.63
N ASN A 143 2.16 7.25 -4.96
CA ASN A 143 3.50 6.85 -5.41
C ASN A 143 4.28 6.16 -4.27
N GLY A 144 4.10 6.60 -3.03
CA GLY A 144 4.70 5.90 -1.90
C GLY A 144 4.05 4.55 -1.64
N PHE A 145 2.73 4.44 -1.80
CA PHE A 145 2.07 3.14 -1.76
C PHE A 145 2.66 2.17 -2.79
N ILE A 146 2.90 2.61 -4.03
CA ILE A 146 3.59 1.77 -5.04
C ILE A 146 4.98 1.34 -4.54
N MET A 147 5.76 2.24 -3.94
CA MET A 147 7.06 1.89 -3.38
C MET A 147 6.95 0.83 -2.28
N THR A 148 5.93 0.90 -1.42
CA THR A 148 5.68 -0.17 -0.42
C THR A 148 5.39 -1.51 -1.09
N MET A 149 4.61 -1.51 -2.17
CA MET A 149 4.29 -2.72 -2.93
C MET A 149 5.49 -3.28 -3.70
N ALA A 150 6.47 -2.44 -4.05
CA ALA A 150 7.72 -2.87 -4.68
C ALA A 150 8.66 -3.61 -3.71
N VAL A 151 8.59 -3.32 -2.40
CA VAL A 151 9.41 -3.99 -1.36
C VAL A 151 8.84 -5.36 -0.99
N ILE A 152 7.52 -5.54 -1.08
CA ILE A 152 6.79 -6.75 -0.67
C ILE A 152 7.36 -8.05 -1.27
N PRO A 153 7.64 -8.15 -2.60
CA PRO A 153 8.21 -9.37 -3.18
C PRO A 153 9.50 -9.81 -2.48
N MET A 154 10.34 -8.87 -2.06
CA MET A 154 11.60 -9.19 -1.39
C MET A 154 11.39 -9.69 0.04
N GLY A 155 10.36 -9.20 0.73
CA GLY A 155 9.91 -9.78 2.01
C GLY A 155 9.54 -11.25 1.86
N PHE A 156 8.77 -11.59 0.82
CA PHE A 156 8.42 -12.99 0.54
C PHE A 156 9.63 -13.85 0.21
N VAL A 157 10.46 -13.42 -0.75
CA VAL A 157 11.66 -14.18 -1.17
C VAL A 157 12.57 -14.45 0.03
N THR A 158 12.79 -13.46 0.89
CA THR A 158 13.61 -13.60 2.10
C THR A 158 12.98 -14.58 3.09
N SER A 159 11.68 -14.45 3.36
CA SER A 159 10.98 -15.37 4.28
C SER A 159 10.98 -16.82 3.78
N ILE A 160 10.76 -17.04 2.49
CA ILE A 160 10.73 -18.37 1.88
C ILE A 160 12.11 -19.03 1.98
N MET A 161 13.20 -18.27 1.78
CA MET A 161 14.54 -18.81 1.96
C MET A 161 14.80 -19.24 3.40
N TRP A 162 14.39 -18.43 4.39
CA TRP A 162 14.51 -18.81 5.80
C TRP A 162 13.69 -20.05 6.16
N ILE A 163 12.44 -20.13 5.69
CA ILE A 163 11.57 -21.29 5.92
C ILE A 163 12.14 -22.54 5.24
N LYS A 164 12.55 -22.44 3.98
CA LYS A 164 13.16 -23.54 3.23
C LYS A 164 14.41 -24.07 3.93
N ASN A 165 15.29 -23.17 4.37
CA ASN A 165 16.51 -23.56 5.09
C ASN A 165 16.18 -24.14 6.48
N GLY A 166 15.16 -23.64 7.17
CA GLY A 166 14.67 -24.25 8.41
C GLY A 166 14.19 -25.69 8.21
N ILE A 167 13.47 -25.96 7.13
CA ILE A 167 13.04 -27.32 6.77
C ILE A 167 14.24 -28.21 6.43
N LEU A 168 15.22 -27.70 5.68
CA LEU A 168 16.44 -28.46 5.37
C LEU A 168 17.27 -28.76 6.63
N ALA A 169 17.44 -27.78 7.50
CA ALA A 169 18.15 -27.92 8.77
C ALA A 169 17.45 -28.94 9.68
N SER A 170 16.13 -29.10 9.63
CA SER A 170 15.42 -30.11 10.43
C SER A 170 15.81 -31.57 10.12
N LYS A 171 16.39 -31.83 8.94
CA LYS A 171 16.83 -33.17 8.53
C LYS A 171 18.17 -33.59 9.13
N ASP A 172 19.08 -32.65 9.29
CA ASP A 172 20.39 -32.84 9.95
C ASP A 172 20.80 -31.52 10.63
N PHE A 173 20.17 -31.25 11.78
CA PHE A 173 20.32 -29.96 12.45
C PHE A 173 21.71 -29.81 13.07
N GLU A 174 22.28 -30.89 13.59
CA GLU A 174 23.62 -30.85 14.18
C GLU A 174 24.71 -30.65 13.14
N GLY A 175 24.62 -31.34 11.99
CA GLY A 175 25.53 -31.14 10.87
C GLY A 175 25.45 -29.72 10.32
N TYR A 176 24.23 -29.18 10.18
CA TYR A 176 24.00 -27.80 9.72
C TYR A 176 24.62 -26.75 10.67
N ILE A 177 24.39 -26.87 11.99
CA ILE A 177 24.98 -25.92 12.96
C ILE A 177 26.50 -26.08 13.02
N LYS A 178 27.05 -27.30 12.96
CA LYS A 178 28.51 -27.51 12.91
C LYS A 178 29.13 -26.85 11.68
N ALA A 179 28.49 -26.97 10.52
CA ALA A 179 28.96 -26.35 9.27
C ALA A 179 28.94 -24.81 9.30
N ILE A 180 28.01 -24.20 10.04
CA ILE A 180 27.90 -22.73 10.15
C ILE A 180 28.74 -22.19 11.32
N SER A 181 29.00 -23.02 12.33
CA SER A 181 29.66 -22.59 13.56
C SER A 181 31.05 -22.00 13.32
N ASN A 182 31.82 -22.42 12.30
CA ASN A 182 33.09 -21.77 11.88
C ASN A 182 34.01 -21.31 13.04
N GLY A 183 34.08 -22.06 14.15
CA GLY A 183 34.88 -21.71 15.35
C GLY A 183 34.18 -20.83 16.40
N ILE A 184 32.93 -20.43 16.16
CA ILE A 184 32.02 -19.78 17.12
C ILE A 184 31.37 -20.84 18.01
N ASN A 185 31.00 -20.47 19.24
CA ASN A 185 30.28 -21.34 20.16
C ASN A 185 29.04 -21.96 19.47
N TYR A 186 28.99 -23.29 19.48
CA TYR A 186 27.92 -24.09 18.92
C TYR A 186 26.55 -23.67 19.44
N GLU A 187 26.43 -23.45 20.76
CA GLU A 187 25.15 -23.16 21.41
C GLU A 187 24.64 -21.76 21.07
N PHE A 188 25.55 -20.79 20.93
CA PHE A 188 25.23 -19.45 20.44
C PHE A 188 24.72 -19.50 18.99
N THR A 189 25.42 -20.25 18.13
CA THR A 189 25.05 -20.41 16.70
C THR A 189 23.68 -21.06 16.58
N LYS A 190 23.44 -22.14 17.32
CA LYS A 190 22.14 -22.83 17.40
C LYS A 190 21.00 -21.88 17.76
N ASN A 191 21.15 -21.10 18.83
CA ASN A 191 20.10 -20.22 19.31
C ASN A 191 19.78 -19.10 18.32
N ILE A 192 20.80 -18.51 17.68
CA ILE A 192 20.60 -17.49 16.63
C ILE A 192 19.92 -18.07 15.40
N THR A 193 20.35 -19.25 14.94
CA THR A 193 19.73 -19.90 13.78
C THR A 193 18.25 -20.17 14.02
N ILE A 194 17.89 -20.69 15.20
CA ILE A 194 16.47 -20.90 15.57
C ILE A 194 15.72 -19.57 15.58
N ALA A 195 16.28 -18.53 16.19
CA ALA A 195 15.67 -17.20 16.21
C ALA A 195 15.43 -16.66 14.80
N PHE A 196 16.39 -16.79 13.88
CA PHE A 196 16.25 -16.26 12.52
C PHE A 196 15.24 -17.05 11.68
N ILE A 197 15.13 -18.37 11.88
CA ILE A 197 14.07 -19.18 11.26
C ILE A 197 12.68 -18.70 11.74
N ILE A 198 12.52 -18.49 13.05
CA ILE A 198 11.26 -17.97 13.62
C ILE A 198 10.94 -16.58 13.06
N LEU A 199 11.93 -15.68 13.01
CA LEU A 199 11.77 -14.36 12.41
C LEU A 199 11.41 -14.43 10.91
N GLY A 200 11.92 -15.43 10.19
CA GLY A 200 11.55 -15.71 8.80
C GLY A 200 10.07 -16.08 8.65
N VAL A 201 9.53 -16.88 9.56
CA VAL A 201 8.09 -17.20 9.60
C VAL A 201 7.27 -15.95 9.93
N ILE A 202 7.70 -15.14 10.89
CA ILE A 202 7.04 -13.87 11.23
C ILE A 202 7.04 -12.92 10.03
N LEU A 203 8.16 -12.83 9.29
CA LEU A 203 8.27 -12.03 8.07
C LEU A 203 7.27 -12.47 7.00
N PHE A 204 7.05 -13.78 6.84
CA PHE A 204 6.07 -14.30 5.90
C PHE A 204 4.65 -13.81 6.23
N PHE A 205 4.25 -13.94 7.50
CA PHE A 205 2.93 -13.49 7.95
C PHE A 205 2.78 -11.97 7.91
N SER A 206 3.80 -11.21 8.31
CA SER A 206 3.75 -9.74 8.29
C SER A 206 3.66 -9.21 6.84
N THR A 207 4.37 -9.85 5.91
CA THR A 207 4.34 -9.51 4.49
C THR A 207 2.98 -9.83 3.88
N THR A 208 2.43 -11.02 4.17
CA THR A 208 1.09 -11.43 3.73
C THR A 208 0.02 -10.48 4.25
N TYR A 209 0.06 -10.15 5.53
CA TYR A 209 -0.88 -9.20 6.14
C TYR A 209 -0.77 -7.81 5.51
N SER A 210 0.45 -7.33 5.26
CA SER A 210 0.68 -6.06 4.57
C SER A 210 0.06 -6.06 3.17
N VAL A 211 0.25 -7.12 2.38
CA VAL A 211 -0.40 -7.25 1.06
C VAL A 211 -1.91 -7.18 1.16
N ILE A 212 -2.51 -7.96 2.08
CA ILE A 212 -3.97 -8.05 2.21
C ILE A 212 -4.55 -6.68 2.53
N ILE A 213 -4.01 -5.98 3.53
CA ILE A 213 -4.49 -4.65 3.90
C ILE A 213 -4.20 -3.63 2.80
N GLY A 214 -2.97 -3.62 2.26
CA GLY A 214 -2.55 -2.69 1.23
C GLY A 214 -3.43 -2.77 -0.02
N ILE A 215 -3.73 -3.97 -0.50
CA ILE A 215 -4.60 -4.17 -1.67
C ILE A 215 -6.05 -3.81 -1.35
N LYS A 216 -6.59 -4.30 -0.23
CA LYS A 216 -7.99 -4.06 0.18
C LYS A 216 -8.28 -2.56 0.35
N HIS A 217 -7.30 -1.82 0.86
CA HIS A 217 -7.44 -0.42 1.24
C HIS A 217 -6.62 0.54 0.36
N ARG A 218 -6.18 0.12 -0.83
CA ARG A 218 -5.39 0.94 -1.78
C ARG A 218 -6.03 2.29 -2.13
N LYS A 219 -7.37 2.36 -2.05
CA LYS A 219 -8.16 3.57 -2.34
C LYS A 219 -8.00 4.68 -1.29
N MET A 220 -7.26 4.43 -0.20
CA MET A 220 -6.92 5.45 0.80
C MET A 220 -5.84 6.44 0.32
N PHE A 221 -5.08 6.08 -0.71
CA PHE A 221 -3.94 6.83 -1.21
C PHE A 221 -4.32 7.70 -2.42
N VAL A 222 -3.79 8.92 -2.46
CA VAL A 222 -4.06 9.93 -3.49
C VAL A 222 -2.86 10.06 -4.43
#